data_AF-A0A7C5XD24-F1
#
_entry.id   AF-A0A7C5XD24-F1
#
_cell.length_a   1.000
_cell.length_b   1.000
_cell.length_c   1.000
_cell.angle_alpha   90.00
_cell.angle_beta   90.00
_cell.angle_gamma   90.00
#
_symmetry.space_group_name_H-M   'P 1'
#
loop_
_entity.id
_entity.type
_entity.pdbx_description
1 polymer ?
#
loop_
_entity_poly.entity_id
_entity_poly.type
_entity_poly.pdbx_seq_one_letter_code
_entity_poly.pdbx_strand_id
1 'polypeptide(L)'
;MLRGFGVLLPVFSLPGGCQVGDVGPKAYKFAEFLAEAEATYWQVLPLGHTAPEYDDSPYSALSMLAGNPPLISLDKAARDGLLTRTPPRCQATDRADYEAAWRIKTRYLEAAFEERRNWRDFEEFAARNSWWLEPYGRYVALREAYGATWTRWPKELRGAHLPEKLGRRALFYQYVQYVFWSQWLDLKRHVNNLGIFIIGDLPIYPAHDSVDVWEGRRYFKLAPDGTPLYLSGVPPDYFSPTGQLWGTPVYDW
;
A
#
# COMPACT_ATOMS: atom_id res chain seq x y z
N MET A 1 -4.09 -21.83 -19.16
CA MET A 1 -3.50 -20.50 -19.44
C MET A 1 -3.38 -20.33 -20.94
N LEU A 2 -3.69 -19.14 -21.46
CA LEU A 2 -3.34 -18.79 -22.84
C LEU A 2 -1.80 -18.78 -22.95
N ARG A 3 -1.25 -19.27 -24.05
CA ARG A 3 0.19 -19.17 -24.29
C ARG A 3 0.53 -17.70 -24.54
N GLY A 4 1.47 -17.16 -23.78
CA GLY A 4 1.91 -15.77 -23.89
C GLY A 4 3.23 -15.57 -23.16
N PHE A 5 3.80 -14.37 -23.30
CA PHE A 5 4.93 -13.93 -22.51
C PHE A 5 4.56 -12.67 -21.72
N GLY A 6 5.39 -12.28 -20.77
CA GLY A 6 5.18 -11.08 -19.99
C GLY A 6 6.44 -10.54 -19.35
N VAL A 7 6.30 -9.41 -18.68
CA VAL A 7 7.39 -8.73 -17.99
C VAL A 7 7.05 -8.62 -16.50
N LEU A 8 7.99 -8.99 -15.64
CA LEU A 8 7.99 -8.61 -14.24
C LEU A 8 8.59 -7.22 -14.11
N LEU A 9 7.77 -6.23 -13.77
CA LEU A 9 8.23 -4.89 -13.45
C LEU A 9 7.39 -4.33 -12.30
N PRO A 10 7.96 -4.18 -11.08
CA PRO A 10 7.27 -3.54 -9.98
C PRO A 10 6.92 -2.08 -10.32
N VAL A 11 5.77 -1.59 -9.84
CA VAL A 11 5.32 -0.21 -10.11
C VAL A 11 6.35 0.83 -9.65
N PHE A 12 6.98 0.61 -8.49
CA PHE A 12 7.99 1.50 -7.94
C PHE A 12 9.26 1.62 -8.79
N SER A 13 9.49 0.69 -9.73
CA SER A 13 10.62 0.71 -10.66
C SER A 13 10.34 1.52 -11.94
N LEU A 14 9.11 1.97 -12.16
CA LEU A 14 8.79 2.85 -13.29
C LEU A 14 9.51 4.20 -13.12
N PRO A 15 9.98 4.82 -14.22
CA PRO A 15 10.67 6.10 -14.14
C PRO A 15 9.70 7.22 -13.72
N GLY A 16 10.16 8.19 -12.91
CA GLY A 16 9.40 9.38 -12.54
C GLY A 16 8.72 9.28 -11.17
N GLY A 17 7.49 9.78 -11.06
CA GLY A 17 6.62 9.59 -9.90
C GLY A 17 7.03 10.28 -8.58
N CYS A 18 7.96 11.23 -8.66
CA CYS A 18 8.47 12.01 -7.52
C CYS A 18 9.22 11.13 -6.53
N GLN A 19 10.45 10.71 -6.90
CA GLN A 19 11.35 9.83 -6.14
C GLN A 19 11.04 8.33 -6.19
N VAL A 20 9.81 7.92 -6.54
CA VAL A 20 9.42 6.52 -6.71
C VAL A 20 8.43 6.39 -7.87
N GLY A 21 8.57 5.35 -8.70
CA GLY A 21 7.61 5.04 -9.75
C GLY A 21 6.18 4.94 -9.23
N ASP A 22 5.20 5.42 -9.99
CA ASP A 22 3.82 5.57 -9.55
C ASP A 22 2.82 4.95 -10.54
N VAL A 23 1.55 4.91 -10.15
CA VAL A 23 0.44 4.45 -11.03
C VAL A 23 -0.02 5.52 -12.04
N GLY A 24 0.90 6.40 -12.43
CA GLY A 24 0.68 7.57 -13.27
C GLY A 24 1.01 7.39 -14.74
N PRO A 25 1.25 8.48 -15.49
CA PRO A 25 1.46 8.45 -16.95
C PRO A 25 2.47 7.40 -17.44
N LYS A 26 3.50 7.10 -16.65
CA LYS A 26 4.58 6.17 -17.01
C LYS A 26 4.14 4.72 -16.92
N ALA A 27 3.21 4.39 -16.03
CA ALA A 27 2.57 3.07 -15.99
C ALA A 27 1.70 2.82 -17.24
N TYR A 28 0.95 3.83 -17.70
CA TYR A 28 0.15 3.75 -18.92
C TYR A 28 1.05 3.56 -20.16
N LYS A 29 2.12 4.36 -20.27
CA LYS A 29 3.11 4.20 -21.35
C LYS A 29 3.78 2.83 -21.34
N PHE A 30 4.02 2.27 -20.17
CA PHE A 30 4.57 0.92 -20.07
C PHE A 30 3.55 -0.14 -20.54
N ALA A 31 2.27 0.03 -20.21
CA ALA A 31 1.21 -0.84 -20.73
C ALA A 31 1.08 -0.76 -22.26
N GLU A 32 1.17 0.44 -22.83
CA GLU A 32 1.20 0.66 -24.28
C GLU A 32 2.41 -0.03 -24.93
N PHE A 33 3.61 0.11 -24.33
CA PHE A 33 4.81 -0.60 -24.77
C PHE A 33 4.65 -2.13 -24.73
N LEU A 34 4.05 -2.66 -23.67
CA LEU A 34 3.76 -4.09 -23.57
C LEU A 34 2.79 -4.56 -24.66
N ALA A 35 1.78 -3.73 -24.98
CA ALA A 35 0.82 -4.03 -26.02
C ALA A 35 1.48 -4.03 -27.41
N GLU A 36 2.34 -3.04 -27.70
CA GLU A 36 3.15 -2.99 -28.93
C GLU A 36 4.08 -4.21 -29.07
N ALA A 37 4.59 -4.72 -27.96
CA ALA A 37 5.41 -5.93 -27.92
C ALA A 37 4.59 -7.23 -27.98
N GLU A 38 3.25 -7.15 -28.03
CA GLU A 38 2.33 -8.30 -27.98
C GLU A 38 2.47 -9.14 -26.68
N ALA A 39 2.89 -8.51 -25.58
CA ALA A 39 2.95 -9.15 -24.28
C ALA A 39 1.54 -9.45 -23.76
N THR A 40 1.38 -10.58 -23.09
CA THR A 40 0.10 -11.03 -22.51
C THR A 40 0.02 -10.73 -21.02
N TYR A 41 1.17 -10.62 -20.33
CA TYR A 41 1.22 -10.49 -18.88
C TYR A 41 2.12 -9.34 -18.41
N TRP A 42 1.66 -8.62 -17.39
CA TRP A 42 2.48 -7.73 -16.57
C TRP A 42 2.43 -8.23 -15.13
N GLN A 43 3.55 -8.76 -14.63
CA GLN A 43 3.66 -9.13 -13.23
C GLN A 43 4.15 -7.93 -12.40
N VAL A 44 3.46 -7.68 -11.29
CA VAL A 44 3.85 -6.70 -10.27
C VAL A 44 4.14 -7.42 -8.96
N LEU A 45 4.90 -6.75 -8.09
CA LEU A 45 5.04 -7.16 -6.68
C LEU A 45 3.83 -6.66 -5.87
N PRO A 46 3.70 -7.07 -4.59
CA PRO A 46 2.62 -6.56 -3.74
C PRO A 46 2.59 -5.03 -3.71
N LEU A 47 1.38 -4.47 -3.71
CA LEU A 47 1.16 -3.02 -3.73
C LEU A 47 0.90 -2.44 -2.33
N GLY A 48 1.11 -3.25 -1.30
CA GLY A 48 0.79 -2.93 0.09
C GLY A 48 1.51 -1.68 0.59
N HIS A 49 0.89 -0.96 1.52
CA HIS A 49 1.54 0.16 2.21
C HIS A 49 2.77 -0.31 2.99
N THR A 50 3.96 -0.02 2.46
CA THR A 50 5.24 -0.37 3.07
C THR A 50 5.67 0.66 4.11
N ALA A 51 6.65 0.28 4.94
CA ALA A 51 7.20 1.18 5.94
C ALA A 51 8.72 0.98 6.05
N PRO A 52 9.48 2.04 6.40
CA PRO A 52 10.93 2.00 6.48
C PRO A 52 11.45 1.06 7.57
N GLU A 53 10.66 0.79 8.62
CA GLU A 53 11.00 -0.19 9.66
C GLU A 53 11.10 -1.64 9.13
N TYR A 54 10.61 -1.87 7.91
CA TYR A 54 10.71 -3.13 7.18
C TYR A 54 11.45 -2.98 5.84
N ASP A 55 12.36 -2.01 5.74
CA ASP A 55 13.16 -1.71 4.55
C ASP A 55 12.31 -1.48 3.28
N ASP A 56 11.10 -0.97 3.46
CA ASP A 56 10.10 -0.81 2.41
C ASP A 56 9.82 -2.10 1.60
N SER A 57 9.97 -3.27 2.22
CA SER A 57 9.68 -4.55 1.60
C SER A 57 8.20 -4.66 1.25
N PRO A 58 7.84 -4.92 -0.03
CA PRO A 58 6.46 -5.18 -0.44
C PRO A 58 5.81 -6.38 0.28
N TYR A 59 6.62 -7.30 0.81
CA TYR A 59 6.16 -8.49 1.52
C TYR A 59 5.94 -8.26 3.03
N SER A 60 6.22 -7.05 3.52
CA SER A 60 6.08 -6.65 4.93
C SER A 60 5.24 -5.38 5.06
N ALA A 61 4.08 -5.36 4.38
CA ALA A 61 3.19 -4.21 4.38
C ALA A 61 2.42 -4.04 5.71
N LEU A 62 2.05 -2.80 6.00
CA LEU A 62 1.18 -2.41 7.12
C LEU A 62 -0.26 -2.89 6.95
N SER A 63 -0.63 -3.30 5.74
CA SER A 63 -1.92 -3.90 5.42
C SER A 63 -1.81 -4.76 4.16
N MET A 64 -2.45 -5.92 4.15
CA MET A 64 -2.65 -6.75 2.95
C MET A 64 -3.65 -6.15 1.96
N LEU A 65 -4.42 -5.15 2.37
CA LEU A 65 -5.52 -4.55 1.59
C LEU A 65 -5.27 -3.10 1.20
N ALA A 66 -4.48 -2.36 1.95
CA ALA A 66 -4.20 -0.96 1.64
C ALA A 66 -3.11 -0.82 0.58
N GLY A 67 -3.30 0.08 -0.38
CA GLY A 67 -2.30 0.44 -1.36
C GLY A 67 -1.23 1.37 -0.80
N ASN A 68 -0.06 1.37 -1.43
CA ASN A 68 1.10 2.14 -0.98
C ASN A 68 1.00 3.64 -1.34
N PRO A 69 0.88 4.56 -0.36
CA PRO A 69 0.73 5.99 -0.62
C PRO A 69 1.86 6.62 -1.46
N PRO A 70 3.14 6.30 -1.23
CA PRO A 70 4.24 6.61 -2.15
C PRO A 70 4.02 6.28 -3.63
N LEU A 71 3.13 5.36 -4.02
CA LEU A 71 2.88 5.00 -5.41
C LEU A 71 1.73 5.79 -6.06
N ILE A 72 1.09 6.71 -5.34
CA ILE A 72 0.05 7.60 -5.89
C ILE A 72 0.67 8.56 -6.89
N SER A 73 0.04 8.74 -8.05
CA SER A 73 0.48 9.73 -9.03
C SER A 73 -0.17 11.08 -8.81
N LEU A 74 0.66 12.11 -8.56
CA LEU A 74 0.19 13.49 -8.48
C LEU A 74 -0.26 14.01 -9.85
N ASP A 75 0.39 13.59 -10.94
CA ASP A 75 -0.01 13.95 -12.31
C ASP A 75 -1.38 13.40 -12.68
N LYS A 76 -1.68 12.15 -12.25
CA LYS A 76 -3.02 11.58 -12.45
C LYS A 76 -4.03 12.25 -11.53
N ALA A 77 -3.71 12.45 -10.25
CA ALA A 77 -4.60 13.13 -9.30
C ALA A 77 -4.97 14.55 -9.77
N ALA A 78 -4.02 15.31 -10.34
CA ALA A 78 -4.30 16.63 -10.92
C ALA A 78 -5.24 16.55 -12.12
N ARG A 79 -5.00 15.60 -13.05
CA ARG A 79 -5.86 15.40 -14.24
C ARG A 79 -7.28 14.96 -13.88
N ASP A 80 -7.42 14.16 -12.83
CA ASP A 80 -8.71 13.68 -12.34
C ASP A 80 -9.44 14.74 -11.47
N GLY A 81 -8.88 15.95 -11.31
CA GLY A 81 -9.46 17.00 -10.46
C GLY A 81 -9.45 16.69 -8.96
N LEU A 82 -8.57 15.78 -8.53
CA LEU A 82 -8.41 15.37 -7.12
C LEU A 82 -7.41 16.23 -6.34
N LEU A 83 -6.66 17.11 -7.02
CA LEU A 83 -5.75 18.07 -6.38
C LEU A 83 -6.26 19.50 -6.55
N THR A 84 -6.05 20.33 -5.54
CA THR A 84 -6.32 21.78 -5.61
C THR A 84 -5.09 22.61 -5.99
N ARG A 85 -3.91 21.99 -5.98
CA ARG A 85 -2.63 22.63 -6.30
C ARG A 85 -1.94 21.90 -7.44
N THR A 86 -1.27 22.66 -8.29
CA THR A 86 -0.46 22.11 -9.38
C THR A 86 0.73 21.33 -8.80
N PRO A 87 0.88 20.04 -9.12
CA PRO A 87 2.00 19.24 -8.63
C PRO A 87 3.33 19.67 -9.25
N PRO A 88 4.47 19.32 -8.63
CA PRO A 88 5.77 19.65 -9.19
C PRO A 88 6.07 18.74 -10.38
N ARG A 89 6.98 19.17 -11.25
CA ARG A 89 7.52 18.27 -12.27
C ARG A 89 8.46 17.28 -11.61
N CYS A 90 8.13 16.00 -11.70
CA CYS A 90 8.89 14.95 -11.06
C CYS A 90 9.79 14.23 -12.05
N GLN A 91 11.10 14.44 -11.91
CA GLN A 91 12.11 13.75 -12.71
C GLN A 91 12.28 12.31 -12.23
N ALA A 92 12.80 11.45 -13.11
CA ALA A 92 13.18 10.10 -12.75
C ALA A 92 14.43 10.15 -11.85
N THR A 93 14.49 9.22 -10.90
CA THR A 93 15.63 8.98 -10.03
C THR A 93 16.17 7.57 -10.30
N ASP A 94 17.44 7.34 -10.02
CA ASP A 94 18.07 6.03 -10.21
C ASP A 94 17.60 5.00 -9.18
N ARG A 95 17.15 5.46 -8.01
CA ARG A 95 16.65 4.63 -6.91
C ARG A 95 15.37 5.22 -6.34
N ALA A 96 14.54 4.32 -5.83
CA ALA A 96 13.32 4.66 -5.12
C ALA A 96 13.66 5.26 -3.73
N ASP A 97 13.07 6.40 -3.40
CA ASP A 97 13.08 6.99 -2.05
C ASP A 97 11.63 7.21 -1.59
N TYR A 98 11.10 6.21 -0.85
CA TYR A 98 9.71 6.16 -0.40
C TYR A 98 9.37 7.27 0.60
N GLU A 99 10.29 7.57 1.52
CA GLU A 99 10.10 8.63 2.52
C GLU A 99 10.01 10.00 1.83
N ALA A 100 10.94 10.30 0.92
CA ALA A 100 10.92 11.56 0.18
C ALA A 100 9.70 11.65 -0.75
N ALA A 101 9.31 10.55 -1.41
CA ALA A 101 8.10 10.49 -2.21
C ALA A 101 6.86 10.81 -1.37
N TRP A 102 6.68 10.15 -0.23
CA TRP A 102 5.54 10.39 0.65
C TRP A 102 5.52 11.83 1.16
N ARG A 103 6.65 12.33 1.67
CA ARG A 103 6.79 13.72 2.15
C ARG A 103 6.36 14.76 1.10
N ILE A 104 6.64 14.52 -0.17
CA ILE A 104 6.18 15.39 -1.27
C ILE A 104 4.68 15.21 -1.46
N LYS A 105 4.21 13.98 -1.65
CA LYS A 105 2.83 13.65 -2.02
C LYS A 105 1.81 14.03 -0.95
N THR A 106 2.12 13.80 0.32
CA THR A 106 1.27 14.15 1.47
C THR A 106 0.85 15.61 1.44
N ARG A 107 1.76 16.54 1.14
CA ARG A 107 1.46 17.99 1.11
C ARG A 107 0.34 18.35 0.13
N TYR A 108 0.30 17.67 -1.01
CA TYR A 108 -0.72 17.88 -2.04
C TYR A 108 -2.03 17.20 -1.69
N LEU A 109 -1.96 15.98 -1.17
CA LEU A 109 -3.14 15.20 -0.77
C LEU A 109 -3.83 15.82 0.46
N GLU A 110 -3.06 16.36 1.42
CA GLU A 110 -3.60 17.09 2.58
C GLU A 110 -4.29 18.38 2.14
N ALA A 111 -3.66 19.18 1.29
CA ALA A 111 -4.28 20.39 0.76
C ALA A 111 -5.61 20.07 0.04
N ALA A 112 -5.60 19.03 -0.80
CA ALA A 112 -6.81 18.57 -1.45
C ALA A 112 -7.88 18.09 -0.45
N PHE A 113 -7.47 17.41 0.62
CA PHE A 113 -8.35 16.90 1.65
C PHE A 113 -8.98 17.97 2.55
N GLU A 114 -8.30 19.09 2.74
CA GLU A 114 -8.85 20.22 3.50
C GLU A 114 -9.71 21.15 2.62
N GLU A 115 -9.37 21.32 1.34
CA GLU A 115 -10.00 22.30 0.46
C GLU A 115 -11.22 21.76 -0.32
N ARG A 116 -11.38 20.43 -0.43
CA ARG A 116 -12.46 19.81 -1.22
C ARG A 116 -13.83 19.97 -0.57
N ARG A 117 -14.81 20.44 -1.35
CA ARG A 117 -16.19 20.74 -0.90
C ARG A 117 -17.26 19.73 -1.32
N ASN A 118 -16.88 18.68 -2.07
CA ASN A 118 -17.78 17.58 -2.42
C ASN A 118 -17.02 16.25 -2.36
N TRP A 119 -17.47 15.40 -1.45
CA TRP A 119 -16.82 14.16 -1.06
C TRP A 119 -17.53 12.91 -1.57
N ARG A 120 -18.57 13.05 -2.42
CA ARG A 120 -19.45 11.94 -2.77
C ARG A 120 -18.73 10.66 -3.23
N ASP A 121 -17.79 10.75 -4.18
CA ASP A 121 -17.08 9.56 -4.67
C ASP A 121 -16.22 8.89 -3.59
N PHE A 122 -15.62 9.71 -2.72
CA PHE A 122 -14.87 9.23 -1.56
C PHE A 122 -15.81 8.61 -0.51
N GLU A 123 -16.94 9.24 -0.21
CA GLU A 123 -17.94 8.73 0.74
C GLU A 123 -18.51 7.39 0.25
N GLU A 124 -18.80 7.26 -1.04
CA GLU A 124 -19.25 6.02 -1.66
C GLU A 124 -18.15 4.94 -1.61
N PHE A 125 -16.89 5.30 -1.89
CA PHE A 125 -15.75 4.39 -1.72
C PHE A 125 -15.59 3.96 -0.26
N ALA A 126 -15.64 4.89 0.68
CA ALA A 126 -15.45 4.63 2.10
C ALA A 126 -16.56 3.73 2.65
N ALA A 127 -17.81 3.98 2.28
CA ALA A 127 -18.94 3.14 2.67
C ALA A 127 -18.82 1.71 2.14
N ARG A 128 -18.35 1.51 0.90
CA ARG A 128 -18.15 0.18 0.31
C ARG A 128 -16.98 -0.59 0.91
N ASN A 129 -16.01 0.11 1.49
CA ASN A 129 -14.76 -0.45 1.96
C ASN A 129 -14.56 -0.34 3.48
N SER A 130 -15.59 0.09 4.23
CA SER A 130 -15.51 0.42 5.65
C SER A 130 -14.88 -0.70 6.50
N TRP A 131 -15.20 -1.96 6.18
CA TRP A 131 -14.73 -3.15 6.91
C TRP A 131 -13.21 -3.29 7.01
N TRP A 132 -12.43 -2.74 6.06
CA TRP A 132 -10.97 -2.70 6.12
C TRP A 132 -10.42 -1.27 6.18
N LEU A 133 -11.12 -0.32 5.57
CA LEU A 133 -10.66 1.05 5.43
C LEU A 133 -10.73 1.81 6.76
N GLU A 134 -11.78 1.60 7.55
CA GLU A 134 -11.88 2.25 8.87
C GLU A 134 -10.79 1.76 9.81
N PRO A 135 -10.58 0.44 10.02
CA PRO A 135 -9.47 -0.03 10.82
C PRO A 135 -8.11 0.42 10.30
N TYR A 136 -7.89 0.41 8.99
CA TYR A 136 -6.65 0.90 8.38
C TYR A 136 -6.40 2.38 8.71
N GLY A 137 -7.39 3.24 8.52
CA GLY A 137 -7.27 4.67 8.82
C GLY A 137 -6.94 4.93 10.30
N ARG A 138 -7.60 4.21 11.21
CA ARG A 138 -7.28 4.27 12.66
C ARG A 138 -5.85 3.82 12.93
N TYR A 139 -5.48 2.66 12.41
CA TYR A 139 -4.18 2.04 12.64
C TYR A 139 -3.04 2.96 12.21
N VAL A 140 -3.09 3.51 10.99
CA VAL A 140 -2.02 4.38 10.48
C VAL A 140 -1.97 5.71 11.24
N ALA A 141 -3.12 6.29 11.61
CA ALA A 141 -3.14 7.50 12.43
C ALA A 141 -2.56 7.28 13.84
N LEU A 142 -2.85 6.13 14.46
CA LEU A 142 -2.25 5.75 15.74
C LEU A 142 -0.74 5.49 15.59
N ARG A 143 -0.33 4.78 14.54
CA ARG A 143 1.08 4.49 14.25
C ARG A 143 1.88 5.76 14.01
N GLU A 144 1.34 6.74 13.30
CA GLU A 144 1.97 8.05 13.12
C GLU A 144 2.11 8.81 14.45
N ALA A 145 1.10 8.75 15.32
CA ALA A 145 1.09 9.49 16.58
C ALA A 145 1.92 8.83 17.70
N TYR A 146 2.02 7.49 17.71
CA TYR A 146 2.60 6.71 18.81
C TYR A 146 3.79 5.83 18.39
N GLY A 147 4.17 5.87 17.12
CA GLY A 147 5.28 5.10 16.55
C GLY A 147 4.90 3.67 16.13
N ALA A 148 5.84 3.00 15.48
CA ALA A 148 5.72 1.61 15.07
C ALA A 148 5.61 0.65 16.27
N THR A 149 5.09 -0.54 15.98
CA THR A 149 4.80 -1.63 16.94
C THR A 149 3.60 -1.34 17.84
N TRP A 150 2.41 -1.72 17.37
CA TRP A 150 1.16 -1.53 18.12
C TRP A 150 1.14 -2.16 19.53
N THR A 151 1.92 -3.20 19.80
CA THR A 151 2.04 -3.79 21.15
C THR A 151 2.72 -2.88 22.16
N ARG A 152 3.38 -1.81 21.72
CA ARG A 152 4.02 -0.80 22.59
C ARG A 152 3.13 0.40 22.87
N TRP A 153 1.99 0.53 22.19
CA TRP A 153 1.06 1.63 22.44
C TRP A 153 0.44 1.53 23.85
N PRO A 154 -0.10 2.62 24.41
CA PRO A 154 -0.96 2.58 25.59
C PRO A 154 -2.07 1.52 25.44
N LYS A 155 -2.40 0.82 26.53
CA LYS A 155 -3.28 -0.38 26.50
C LYS A 155 -4.65 -0.06 25.88
N GLU A 156 -5.18 1.11 26.18
CA GLU A 156 -6.43 1.66 25.67
C GLU A 156 -6.41 1.87 24.14
N LEU A 157 -5.25 2.12 23.54
CA LEU A 157 -5.07 2.35 22.10
C LEU A 157 -4.75 1.07 21.32
N ARG A 158 -4.46 -0.03 22.04
CA ARG A 158 -4.32 -1.34 21.40
C ARG A 158 -5.68 -1.89 20.95
N GLY A 159 -6.81 -1.30 21.34
CA GLY A 159 -8.13 -1.71 20.88
C GLY A 159 -8.71 -0.78 19.82
N ALA A 160 -10.02 -0.88 19.58
CA ALA A 160 -10.76 -0.07 18.62
C ALA A 160 -10.84 1.46 18.93
N HIS A 161 -10.27 1.91 20.06
CA HIS A 161 -10.38 3.30 20.48
C HIS A 161 -9.45 4.22 19.67
N LEU A 162 -10.04 5.21 18.99
CA LEU A 162 -9.31 6.29 18.35
C LEU A 162 -9.54 7.59 19.15
N PRO A 163 -8.49 8.26 19.64
CA PRO A 163 -8.62 9.59 20.23
C PRO A 163 -9.28 10.56 19.24
N GLU A 164 -10.23 11.37 19.70
CA GLU A 164 -10.99 12.30 18.84
C GLU A 164 -10.08 13.20 17.99
N LYS A 165 -8.98 13.68 18.58
CA LYS A 165 -7.95 14.49 17.89
C LYS A 165 -7.30 13.81 16.68
N LEU A 166 -7.34 12.47 16.61
CA LEU A 166 -6.82 11.68 15.48
C LEU A 166 -7.89 11.31 14.45
N GLY A 167 -9.17 11.60 14.71
CA GLY A 167 -10.27 11.29 13.80
C GLY A 167 -10.09 11.86 12.41
N ARG A 168 -9.72 13.15 12.32
CA ARG A 168 -9.45 13.83 11.05
C ARG A 168 -8.26 13.20 10.31
N ARG A 169 -7.22 12.78 11.05
CA ARG A 169 -6.03 12.13 10.47
C ARG A 169 -6.33 10.72 9.97
N ALA A 170 -7.13 9.96 10.69
CA ALA A 170 -7.60 8.65 10.24
C ALA A 170 -8.41 8.79 8.94
N LEU A 171 -9.34 9.75 8.88
CA LEU A 171 -10.12 10.03 7.68
C LEU A 171 -9.24 10.47 6.49
N PHE A 172 -8.18 11.24 6.74
CA PHE A 172 -7.19 11.57 5.71
C PHE A 172 -6.55 10.32 5.10
N TYR A 173 -6.13 9.35 5.92
CA TYR A 173 -5.57 8.10 5.39
C TYR A 173 -6.59 7.25 4.62
N GLN A 174 -7.88 7.34 4.97
CA GLN A 174 -8.93 6.74 4.16
C GLN A 174 -9.05 7.42 2.78
N TYR A 175 -8.95 8.76 2.74
CA TYR A 175 -8.93 9.50 1.49
C TYR A 175 -7.72 9.14 0.61
N VAL A 176 -6.54 8.99 1.21
CA VAL A 176 -5.33 8.55 0.51
C VAL A 176 -5.56 7.20 -0.17
N GLN A 177 -6.23 6.26 0.50
CA GLN A 177 -6.58 4.95 -0.09
C GLN A 177 -7.61 5.07 -1.21
N TYR A 178 -8.60 5.96 -1.08
CA TYR A 178 -9.52 6.26 -2.18
C TYR A 178 -8.76 6.75 -3.42
N VAL A 179 -7.82 7.70 -3.26
CA VAL A 179 -7.02 8.22 -4.38
C VAL A 179 -6.19 7.10 -4.99
N PHE A 180 -5.51 6.28 -4.18
CA PHE A 180 -4.71 5.16 -4.68
C PHE A 180 -5.56 4.15 -5.47
N TRP A 181 -6.63 3.64 -4.86
CA TRP A 181 -7.45 2.59 -5.48
C TRP A 181 -8.19 3.07 -6.71
N SER A 182 -8.62 4.34 -6.76
CA SER A 182 -9.17 4.94 -7.97
C SER A 182 -8.15 4.90 -9.11
N GLN A 183 -6.90 5.29 -8.84
CA GLN A 183 -5.85 5.28 -9.86
C GLN A 183 -5.45 3.87 -10.29
N TRP A 184 -5.29 2.94 -9.35
CA TRP A 184 -4.93 1.57 -9.64
C TRP A 184 -6.01 0.84 -10.45
N LEU A 185 -7.29 1.01 -10.09
CA LEU A 185 -8.40 0.39 -10.81
C LEU A 185 -8.55 0.96 -12.23
N ASP A 186 -8.28 2.26 -12.42
CA ASP A 186 -8.21 2.87 -13.75
C ASP A 186 -7.08 2.29 -14.60
N LEU A 187 -5.88 2.18 -14.03
CA LEU A 187 -4.73 1.58 -14.72
C LEU A 187 -5.01 0.13 -15.08
N LYS A 188 -5.52 -0.67 -14.13
CA LYS A 188 -5.88 -2.07 -14.37
C LYS A 188 -6.92 -2.20 -15.49
N ARG A 189 -7.95 -1.34 -15.51
CA ARG A 189 -8.94 -1.34 -16.61
C ARG A 189 -8.28 -1.03 -17.95
N HIS A 190 -7.39 -0.04 -18.00
CA HIS A 190 -6.66 0.30 -19.22
C HIS A 190 -5.76 -0.85 -19.71
N VAL A 191 -4.93 -1.42 -18.83
CA VAL A 191 -4.07 -2.58 -19.13
C VAL A 191 -4.88 -3.75 -19.66
N ASN A 192 -5.99 -4.08 -18.99
CA ASN A 192 -6.89 -5.14 -19.43
C ASN A 192 -7.53 -4.87 -20.81
N ASN A 193 -7.87 -3.60 -21.11
CA ASN A 193 -8.42 -3.22 -22.41
C ASN A 193 -7.40 -3.35 -23.55
N LEU A 194 -6.11 -3.32 -23.24
CA LEU A 194 -5.03 -3.62 -24.19
C LEU A 194 -4.78 -5.14 -24.36
N GLY A 195 -5.59 -6.00 -23.72
CA GLY A 195 -5.43 -7.45 -23.79
C GLY A 195 -4.35 -8.02 -22.85
N ILE A 196 -3.81 -7.20 -21.95
CA ILE A 196 -2.75 -7.58 -21.00
C ILE A 196 -3.38 -7.94 -19.65
N PHE A 197 -2.96 -9.05 -19.05
CA PHE A 197 -3.37 -9.46 -17.71
C PHE A 197 -2.33 -9.05 -16.68
N ILE A 198 -2.78 -8.41 -15.60
CA ILE A 198 -1.91 -8.14 -14.45
C ILE A 198 -1.83 -9.38 -13.55
N ILE A 199 -0.62 -9.84 -13.29
CA ILE A 199 -0.32 -10.87 -12.28
C ILE A 199 0.10 -10.13 -11.01
N GLY A 200 -0.77 -10.18 -10.00
CA GLY A 200 -0.44 -9.69 -8.66
C GLY A 200 0.34 -10.73 -7.85
N ASP A 201 0.77 -10.32 -6.66
CA ASP A 201 1.49 -11.16 -5.72
C ASP A 201 0.90 -10.95 -4.32
N LEU A 202 0.69 -12.05 -3.58
CA LEU A 202 0.07 -12.06 -2.27
C LEU A 202 1.03 -12.74 -1.28
N PRO A 203 1.62 -11.98 -0.33
CA PRO A 203 2.39 -12.58 0.74
C PRO A 203 1.53 -13.53 1.57
N ILE A 204 2.08 -14.69 1.94
CA ILE A 204 1.36 -15.64 2.80
C ILE A 204 1.09 -15.07 4.20
N TYR A 205 2.01 -14.30 4.76
CA TYR A 205 1.88 -13.72 6.09
C TYR A 205 1.91 -12.19 6.03
N PRO A 206 1.05 -11.50 6.81
CA PRO A 206 1.22 -10.09 7.08
C PRO A 206 2.37 -9.85 8.08
N ALA A 207 2.90 -8.63 8.09
CA ALA A 207 3.83 -8.19 9.13
C ALA A 207 3.14 -8.18 10.52
N HIS A 208 3.91 -8.37 11.60
CA HIS A 208 3.36 -8.26 12.96
C HIS A 208 2.82 -6.85 13.27
N ASP A 209 3.57 -5.81 12.87
CA ASP A 209 3.12 -4.42 12.93
C ASP A 209 2.27 -4.06 11.71
N SER A 210 1.11 -4.70 11.60
CA SER A 210 0.11 -4.43 10.57
C SER A 210 -1.29 -4.27 11.16
N VAL A 211 -2.18 -3.60 10.42
CA VAL A 211 -3.61 -3.55 10.74
C VAL A 211 -4.21 -4.96 10.77
N ASP A 212 -3.72 -5.87 9.91
CA ASP A 212 -4.25 -7.23 9.77
C ASP A 212 -4.03 -8.05 11.04
N VAL A 213 -2.86 -7.92 11.67
CA VAL A 213 -2.57 -8.59 12.95
C VAL A 213 -3.17 -7.82 14.12
N TRP A 214 -3.14 -6.49 14.09
CA TRP A 214 -3.66 -5.65 15.17
C TRP A 214 -5.17 -5.86 15.41
N GLU A 215 -5.98 -5.87 14.34
CA GLU A 215 -7.43 -6.16 14.38
C GLU A 215 -7.72 -7.66 14.36
N GLY A 216 -6.94 -8.42 13.60
CA GLY A 216 -7.17 -9.84 13.33
C GLY A 216 -6.48 -10.79 14.32
N ARG A 217 -6.14 -10.35 15.54
CA ARG A 217 -5.33 -11.14 16.51
C ARG A 217 -5.76 -12.59 16.67
N ARG A 218 -7.07 -12.85 16.66
CA ARG A 218 -7.65 -14.18 16.80
C ARG A 218 -7.23 -15.16 15.70
N TYR A 219 -6.75 -14.68 14.56
CA TYR A 219 -6.29 -15.50 13.44
C TYR A 219 -4.82 -15.89 13.57
N PHE A 220 -4.12 -15.44 14.60
CA PHE A 220 -2.69 -15.64 14.77
C PHE A 220 -2.38 -16.21 16.15
N LYS A 221 -1.30 -17.00 16.24
CA LYS A 221 -0.84 -17.56 17.51
C LYS A 221 -0.10 -16.50 18.33
N LEU A 222 -0.87 -15.67 19.04
CA LEU A 222 -0.39 -14.56 19.87
C LEU A 222 -0.70 -14.80 21.36
N ALA A 223 0.17 -14.28 22.22
CA ALA A 223 -0.13 -14.10 23.64
C ALA A 223 -1.20 -13.00 23.83
N PRO A 224 -1.86 -12.92 25.00
CA PRO A 224 -2.89 -11.91 25.26
C PRO A 224 -2.46 -10.45 25.08
N ASP A 225 -1.15 -10.17 25.23
CA ASP A 225 -0.57 -8.83 25.03
C ASP A 225 -0.25 -8.50 23.56
N GLY A 226 -0.40 -9.48 22.66
CA GLY A 226 -0.11 -9.37 21.23
C GLY A 226 1.25 -9.91 20.81
N THR A 227 2.07 -10.42 21.74
CA THR A 227 3.39 -10.99 21.42
C THR A 227 3.24 -12.29 20.63
N PRO A 228 3.95 -12.49 19.51
CA PRO A 228 3.90 -13.76 18.77
C PRO A 228 4.41 -14.93 19.63
N LEU A 229 3.62 -16.00 19.72
CA LEU A 229 4.04 -17.25 20.39
C LEU A 229 4.91 -18.11 19.47
N TYR A 230 4.66 -18.03 18.16
CA TYR A 230 5.40 -18.72 17.12
C TYR A 230 5.63 -17.77 15.95
N LEU A 231 6.83 -17.86 15.38
CA LEU A 231 7.26 -17.06 14.23
C LEU A 231 7.41 -17.93 13.00
N SER A 232 7.16 -17.34 11.83
CA SER A 232 7.32 -17.99 10.55
C SER A 232 8.78 -18.11 10.14
N GLY A 233 9.04 -19.09 9.29
CA GLY A 233 10.36 -19.35 8.73
C GLY A 233 10.36 -20.64 7.91
N VAL A 234 11.53 -20.99 7.40
CA VAL A 234 11.78 -22.27 6.73
C VAL A 234 12.95 -22.99 7.41
N PRO A 235 12.90 -24.33 7.52
CA PRO A 235 13.97 -25.10 8.14
C PRO A 235 15.26 -25.04 7.30
N PRO A 236 16.40 -25.49 7.85
CA PRO A 236 17.61 -25.72 7.07
C PRO A 236 17.38 -26.60 5.84
N ASP A 237 18.11 -26.29 4.77
CA ASP A 237 18.16 -27.07 3.54
C ASP A 237 19.60 -27.09 2.97
N TYR A 238 19.78 -27.67 1.79
CA TYR A 238 21.08 -27.80 1.14
C TYR A 238 21.63 -26.45 0.61
N PHE A 239 20.83 -25.39 0.58
CA PHE A 239 21.27 -24.02 0.25
C PHE A 239 21.52 -23.16 1.49
N SER A 240 20.78 -23.38 2.58
CA SER A 240 20.92 -22.66 3.86
C SER A 240 21.03 -23.62 5.04
N PRO A 241 22.21 -23.75 5.67
CA PRO A 241 22.41 -24.67 6.80
C PRO A 241 21.65 -24.25 8.08
N THR A 242 21.18 -23.01 8.16
CA THR A 242 20.44 -22.48 9.32
C THR A 242 18.96 -22.23 9.02
N GLY A 243 18.52 -22.46 7.78
CA GLY A 243 17.18 -22.09 7.34
C GLY A 243 17.01 -20.56 7.28
N GLN A 244 15.77 -20.08 7.44
CA GLN A 244 15.46 -18.65 7.49
C GLN A 244 14.38 -18.40 8.54
N LEU A 245 14.60 -17.38 9.37
CA LEU A 245 13.58 -16.86 10.29
C LEU A 245 13.01 -15.58 9.68
N TRP A 246 11.76 -15.63 9.23
CA TRP A 246 11.11 -14.47 8.60
C TRP A 246 10.49 -13.52 9.63
N GLY A 247 10.10 -14.03 10.81
CA GLY A 247 9.69 -13.21 11.94
C GLY A 247 8.26 -12.67 11.89
N THR A 248 7.41 -13.15 10.97
CA THR A 248 5.97 -12.84 10.99
C THR A 248 5.21 -13.81 11.90
N PRO A 249 4.07 -13.42 12.49
CA PRO A 249 3.27 -14.33 13.31
C PRO A 249 2.61 -15.39 12.43
N VAL A 250 2.59 -16.64 12.91
CA VAL A 250 1.91 -17.73 12.20
C VAL A 250 0.41 -17.71 12.47
N TYR A 251 -0.36 -18.17 11.48
CA TYR A 251 -1.80 -18.33 11.60
C TYR A 251 -2.20 -19.40 12.62
N ASP A 252 -3.36 -19.22 13.22
CA ASP A 252 -4.09 -20.21 14.02
C ASP A 252 -5.19 -20.85 13.16
N TRP A 253 -4.79 -21.80 12.31
CA TRP A 253 -5.65 -22.59 11.41
C TRP A 253 -6.39 -23.69 12.16
#